data_AF-A0A398A976-F1
#
_entry.id   AF-A0A398A976-F1
#
_cell.length_a   1.000
_cell.length_b   1.000
_cell.length_c   1.000
_cell.angle_alpha   90.00
_cell.angle_beta   90.00
_cell.angle_gamma   90.00
#
_symmetry.space_group_name_H-M   'P 1'
#
loop_
_entity.id
_entity.type
_entity.pdbx_description
1 polymer ?
#
loop_
_entity_poly.entity_id
_entity_poly.type
_entity_poly.pdbx_seq_one_letter_code
_entity_poly.pdbx_strand_id
1 'polypeptide(L)'
;MAIISEVEEETSSSQPSTLPFRATFDSSNPLGFLEKVFDFLSQQSDFLSKPSAEAEIAAAVRAAKEKLRKAEKKSVEKKPVEKESVAASSSEPMEVEEAAPIAPNKGNGYDLENYSWVQTLQEVTVNVPVPSGTKARSVVCEIKKNRLKLGLKGQDPIIDGELYRSVKPDDCYWNIEDQKMISILLTKQDQMEWWKCCVKGEPEIDTQKVEPENSKLADLDPETRSTVEKMMFDQRQKQMGLPTSDELQKQDILKKFMSQHPEMDFSNAKIN
;
A
#
# COMPACT_ATOMS: atom_id res chain seq x y z
N MET A 1 6.41 77.42 28.33
CA MET A 1 5.43 76.34 28.09
C MET A 1 5.35 76.16 26.58
N ALA A 2 5.90 75.06 26.07
CA ALA A 2 5.98 74.79 24.64
C ALA A 2 4.62 74.27 24.13
N ILE A 3 4.14 74.85 23.03
CA ILE A 3 2.94 74.41 22.32
C ILE A 3 3.43 73.35 21.32
N ILE A 4 3.12 72.09 21.60
CA ILE A 4 3.38 70.97 20.69
C ILE A 4 2.18 70.90 19.74
N SER A 5 2.41 71.20 18.46
CA SER A 5 1.46 70.90 17.39
C SER A 5 1.43 69.38 17.20
N GLU A 6 0.33 68.74 17.57
CA GLU A 6 0.02 67.37 17.17
C GLU A 6 -0.23 67.35 15.65
N VAL A 7 0.72 66.74 14.93
CA VAL A 7 0.52 66.24 13.58
C VAL A 7 -0.30 64.97 13.72
N GLU A 8 -1.53 64.97 13.24
CA GLU A 8 -2.29 63.74 12.99
C GLU A 8 -1.58 62.95 11.89
N GLU A 9 -0.75 61.98 12.28
CA GLU A 9 -0.34 60.89 11.41
C GLU A 9 -1.56 59.99 11.17
N GLU A 10 -2.19 60.17 10.00
CA GLU A 10 -3.07 59.20 9.36
C GLU A 10 -2.32 57.86 9.20
N THR A 11 -2.36 57.05 10.25
CA THR A 11 -1.93 55.64 10.18
C THR A 11 -3.01 54.89 9.42
N SER A 12 -2.84 54.80 8.10
CA SER A 12 -3.61 53.91 7.24
C SER A 12 -3.38 52.46 7.71
N SER A 13 -4.26 51.99 8.58
CA SER A 13 -4.37 50.59 8.96
C SER A 13 -4.81 49.78 7.73
N SER A 14 -3.85 49.41 6.88
CA SER A 14 -4.08 48.54 5.74
C SER A 14 -4.32 47.12 6.26
N GLN A 15 -5.58 46.78 6.52
CA GLN A 15 -5.99 45.40 6.72
C GLN A 15 -5.57 44.57 5.49
N PRO A 16 -5.02 43.34 5.67
CA PRO A 16 -4.68 42.50 4.53
C PRO A 16 -5.96 42.12 3.79
N SER A 17 -6.14 42.67 2.60
CA SER A 17 -7.20 42.27 1.68
C SER A 17 -6.92 40.84 1.23
N THR A 18 -7.84 39.92 1.54
CA THR A 18 -7.74 38.54 1.04
C THR A 18 -8.30 38.51 -0.37
N LEU A 19 -7.46 38.19 -1.35
CA LEU A 19 -7.87 38.07 -2.75
C LEU A 19 -8.25 36.62 -3.06
N PRO A 20 -9.36 36.37 -3.75
CA PRO A 20 -9.74 35.03 -4.14
C PRO A 20 -8.78 34.50 -5.22
N PHE A 21 -8.14 33.37 -4.94
CA PHE A 21 -7.33 32.62 -5.90
C PHE A 21 -8.03 31.31 -6.26
N ARG A 22 -8.12 31.00 -7.55
CA ARG A 22 -8.70 29.75 -8.05
C ARG A 22 -7.75 29.11 -9.05
N ALA A 23 -7.19 27.96 -8.67
CA ALA A 23 -6.42 27.11 -9.56
C ALA A 23 -6.91 25.66 -9.44
N THR A 24 -6.74 24.92 -10.52
CA THR A 24 -7.02 23.48 -10.60
C THR A 24 -5.71 22.74 -10.45
N PHE A 25 -5.66 21.79 -9.51
CA PHE A 25 -4.53 20.89 -9.37
C PHE A 25 -4.69 19.71 -10.32
N ASP A 26 -3.67 19.46 -11.14
CA ASP A 26 -3.55 18.32 -12.05
C ASP A 26 -2.37 17.46 -11.57
N SER A 27 -2.65 16.22 -11.17
CA SER A 27 -1.63 15.28 -10.68
C SER A 27 -0.63 14.88 -11.77
N SER A 28 -1.00 14.99 -13.04
CA SER A 28 -0.12 14.70 -14.18
C SER A 28 0.84 15.85 -14.47
N ASN A 29 0.50 17.07 -14.05
CA ASN A 29 1.32 18.26 -14.17
C ASN A 29 1.25 19.13 -12.90
N PRO A 30 1.87 18.69 -11.79
CA PRO A 30 1.85 19.45 -10.54
C PRO A 30 2.58 20.80 -10.68
N LEU A 31 3.52 20.92 -11.63
CA LEU A 31 4.20 22.17 -11.93
C LEU A 31 3.24 23.21 -12.50
N GLY A 32 2.29 22.82 -13.36
CA GLY A 32 1.30 23.74 -13.92
C GLY A 32 0.38 24.37 -12.87
N PHE A 33 0.16 23.70 -11.73
CA PHE A 33 -0.51 24.33 -10.58
C PHE A 33 0.39 25.36 -9.89
N LEU A 34 1.66 25.02 -9.66
CA LEU A 34 2.63 25.92 -9.04
C LEU A 34 2.92 27.15 -9.89
N GLU A 35 2.98 27.01 -11.21
CA GLU A 35 3.10 28.12 -12.16
C GLU A 35 1.94 29.10 -11.99
N LYS A 36 0.70 28.62 -11.93
CA LYS A 36 -0.48 29.48 -11.70
C LYS A 36 -0.44 30.18 -10.33
N VAL A 37 0.11 29.52 -9.32
CA VAL A 37 0.32 30.13 -7.99
C VAL A 37 1.38 31.23 -8.08
N PHE A 38 2.51 30.98 -8.75
CA PHE A 38 3.58 31.97 -8.92
C PHE A 38 3.15 33.14 -9.80
N ASP A 39 2.38 32.89 -10.86
CA ASP A 39 1.79 33.93 -11.70
C ASP A 39 0.87 34.83 -10.87
N PHE A 40 0.00 34.25 -10.04
CA PHE A 40 -0.85 35.03 -9.15
C PHE A 40 -0.03 35.82 -8.11
N LEU A 41 0.99 35.20 -7.51
CA LEU A 41 1.90 35.88 -6.58
C LEU A 41 2.66 37.03 -7.24
N SER A 42 3.08 36.87 -8.50
CA SER A 42 3.79 37.92 -9.26
C SER A 42 2.90 39.13 -9.54
N GLN A 43 1.58 38.90 -9.72
CA GLN A 43 0.62 39.96 -10.03
C GLN A 43 0.11 40.67 -8.77
N GLN A 44 0.00 39.95 -7.66
CA GLN A 44 -0.64 40.45 -6.43
C GLN A 44 0.35 40.75 -5.31
N SER A 45 1.64 40.42 -5.46
CA SER A 45 2.65 40.65 -4.43
C SER A 45 4.03 40.96 -4.99
N ASP A 46 4.87 41.58 -4.18
CA ASP A 46 6.29 41.81 -4.46
C ASP A 46 7.19 40.63 -4.02
N PHE A 47 6.59 39.53 -3.54
CA PHE A 47 7.31 38.42 -2.92
C PHE A 47 8.40 37.86 -3.83
N LEU A 48 8.06 37.58 -5.09
CA LEU A 48 8.99 36.98 -6.06
C LEU A 48 10.11 37.94 -6.53
N SER A 49 9.98 39.24 -6.27
CA SER A 49 11.02 40.24 -6.59
C SER A 49 12.12 40.31 -5.52
N LYS A 50 11.92 39.66 -4.36
CA LYS A 50 12.89 39.66 -3.26
C LYS A 50 14.01 38.66 -3.55
N PRO A 51 15.29 39.01 -3.31
CA PRO A 51 16.40 38.07 -3.49
C PRO A 51 16.33 36.86 -2.54
N SER A 52 15.51 36.92 -1.49
CA SER A 52 15.25 35.80 -0.57
C SER A 52 14.14 34.85 -1.04
N ALA A 53 13.35 35.21 -2.06
CA ALA A 53 12.16 34.47 -2.46
C ALA A 53 12.47 33.02 -2.83
N GLU A 54 13.50 32.81 -3.66
CA GLU A 54 13.94 31.47 -4.06
C GLU A 54 14.42 30.63 -2.86
N ALA A 55 15.14 31.27 -1.92
CA ALA A 55 15.63 30.60 -0.72
C ALA A 55 14.48 30.20 0.22
N GLU A 56 13.45 31.05 0.34
CA GLU A 56 12.26 30.79 1.15
C GLU A 56 11.37 29.70 0.53
N ILE A 57 11.17 29.71 -0.78
CA ILE A 57 10.46 28.64 -1.51
C ILE A 57 11.24 27.32 -1.36
N ALA A 58 12.56 27.34 -1.55
CA ALA A 58 13.39 26.15 -1.38
C ALA A 58 13.36 25.62 0.07
N ALA A 59 13.31 26.51 1.07
CA ALA A 59 13.15 26.13 2.47
C ALA A 59 11.78 25.48 2.73
N ALA A 60 10.70 26.01 2.15
CA ALA A 60 9.36 25.42 2.24
C ALA A 60 9.31 24.02 1.61
N VAL A 61 9.93 23.84 0.43
CA VAL A 61 10.04 22.53 -0.23
C VAL A 61 10.86 21.54 0.61
N ARG A 62 11.99 21.98 1.18
CA ARG A 62 12.81 21.15 2.08
C ARG A 62 12.03 20.75 3.34
N ALA A 63 11.29 21.67 3.94
CA ALA A 63 10.45 21.39 5.11
C ALA A 63 9.33 20.39 4.78
N ALA A 64 8.70 20.49 3.60
CA ALA A 64 7.71 19.52 3.13
C ALA A 64 8.33 18.12 2.94
N LYS A 65 9.51 18.03 2.29
CA LYS A 65 10.26 16.78 2.13
C LYS A 65 10.68 16.18 3.47
N GLU A 66 11.07 17.00 4.44
CA GLU A 66 11.46 16.52 5.78
C GLU A 66 10.26 16.02 6.59
N LYS A 67 9.08 16.65 6.45
CA LYS A 67 7.83 16.16 7.06
C LYS A 67 7.44 14.79 6.51
N LEU A 68 7.57 14.57 5.21
CA LEU A 68 7.37 13.25 4.59
C LEU A 68 8.36 12.22 5.15
N ARG A 69 9.66 12.54 5.17
CA ARG A 69 10.70 11.66 5.76
C ARG A 69 10.50 11.35 7.24
N LYS A 70 10.01 12.31 8.03
CA LYS A 70 9.70 12.11 9.46
C LYS A 70 8.43 11.30 9.66
N ALA A 71 7.44 11.43 8.79
CA ALA A 71 6.25 10.56 8.78
C ALA A 71 6.64 9.12 8.45
N GLU A 72 7.52 8.91 7.48
CA GLU A 72 8.11 7.60 7.16
C GLU A 72 8.92 7.02 8.34
N LYS A 73 9.80 7.82 8.98
CA LYS A 73 10.63 7.35 10.10
C LYS A 73 9.86 7.09 11.40
N LYS A 74 8.83 7.88 11.72
CA LYS A 74 7.94 7.62 12.88
C LYS A 74 7.11 6.34 12.70
N SER A 75 6.87 5.90 11.46
CA SER A 75 6.25 4.61 11.19
C SER A 75 7.23 3.43 11.41
N VAL A 76 8.55 3.67 11.39
CA VAL A 76 9.60 2.65 11.50
C VAL A 76 10.08 2.41 12.95
N GLU A 77 9.98 3.39 13.86
CA GLU A 77 10.49 3.29 15.26
C GLU A 77 9.78 2.28 16.19
N LYS A 78 8.82 1.46 15.71
CA LYS A 78 8.11 0.49 16.55
C LYS A 78 8.55 -0.98 16.46
N LYS A 79 9.51 -1.40 15.61
CA LYS A 79 10.08 -2.77 15.69
C LYS A 79 11.56 -2.86 15.27
N PRO A 80 12.34 -3.78 15.85
CA PRO A 80 13.81 -3.75 15.83
C PRO A 80 14.42 -4.26 14.53
N VAL A 81 15.65 -3.80 14.31
CA VAL A 81 16.59 -4.02 13.20
C VAL A 81 17.24 -5.40 13.28
N GLU A 82 17.42 -6.08 12.16
CA GLU A 82 18.65 -6.85 11.91
C GLU A 82 19.09 -6.70 10.45
N LYS A 83 20.38 -6.37 10.29
CA LYS A 83 21.12 -6.03 9.07
C LYS A 83 22.03 -7.20 8.68
N GLU A 84 22.27 -7.37 7.37
CA GLU A 84 23.56 -7.68 6.70
C GLU A 84 23.24 -7.85 5.19
N SER A 85 23.59 -6.99 4.21
CA SER A 85 24.85 -6.45 3.64
C SER A 85 25.78 -7.54 3.06
N VAL A 86 26.41 -7.52 1.87
CA VAL A 86 26.55 -6.69 0.62
C VAL A 86 27.39 -7.59 -0.35
N ALA A 87 27.28 -7.61 -1.68
CA ALA A 87 27.96 -6.76 -2.69
C ALA A 87 27.86 -7.51 -4.06
N ALA A 88 27.29 -6.98 -5.14
CA ALA A 88 27.77 -5.97 -6.12
C ALA A 88 28.72 -6.50 -7.22
N SER A 89 28.29 -6.45 -8.49
CA SER A 89 29.15 -6.00 -9.61
C SER A 89 28.32 -5.56 -10.81
N SER A 90 28.68 -4.39 -11.34
CA SER A 90 27.97 -3.56 -12.32
C SER A 90 28.29 -3.89 -13.78
N SER A 91 27.32 -3.71 -14.68
CA SER A 91 27.53 -3.23 -16.06
C SER A 91 26.18 -2.89 -16.75
N GLU A 92 25.92 -1.61 -17.01
CA GLU A 92 24.87 -1.11 -17.93
C GLU A 92 25.34 -1.21 -19.38
N PRO A 93 24.44 -1.44 -20.37
CA PRO A 93 23.65 -0.35 -20.94
C PRO A 93 22.15 -0.65 -21.19
N MET A 94 21.31 0.39 -21.00
CA MET A 94 19.97 0.66 -21.59
C MET A 94 19.04 -0.52 -21.92
N GLU A 95 17.95 -0.68 -21.14
CA GLU A 95 16.54 -0.67 -21.56
C GLU A 95 15.61 -1.22 -20.44
N VAL A 96 14.50 -0.51 -20.21
CA VAL A 96 13.41 -0.74 -19.23
C VAL A 96 13.81 -0.54 -17.76
N GLU A 97 13.27 0.51 -17.11
CA GLU A 97 13.27 0.61 -15.64
C GLU A 97 12.46 -0.57 -15.07
N GLU A 98 13.11 -1.70 -14.81
CA GLU A 98 12.61 -2.66 -13.83
C GLU A 98 12.70 -1.97 -12.46
N ALA A 99 11.62 -1.28 -12.11
CA ALA A 99 11.39 -0.78 -10.77
C ALA A 99 11.58 -1.94 -9.79
N ALA A 100 12.42 -1.73 -8.78
CA ALA A 100 12.67 -2.72 -7.74
C ALA A 100 11.34 -3.25 -7.17
N PRO A 101 11.23 -4.58 -6.91
CA PRO A 101 9.99 -5.20 -6.47
C PRO A 101 9.42 -4.50 -5.24
N ILE A 102 8.27 -3.84 -5.41
CA ILE A 102 7.69 -2.97 -4.41
C ILE A 102 7.08 -3.82 -3.30
N ALA A 103 7.38 -3.50 -2.05
CA ALA A 103 6.80 -4.23 -0.93
C ALA A 103 5.28 -4.00 -0.88
N PRO A 104 4.47 -5.06 -0.73
CA PRO A 104 3.02 -4.92 -0.59
C PRO A 104 2.65 -4.14 0.69
N ASN A 105 1.49 -3.49 0.66
CA ASN A 105 0.87 -2.90 1.85
C ASN A 105 0.32 -3.99 2.78
N LYS A 106 -0.23 -3.60 3.94
CA LYS A 106 -0.78 -4.55 4.93
C LYS A 106 -1.90 -5.45 4.41
N GLY A 107 -2.56 -5.06 3.33
CA GLY A 107 -3.59 -5.84 2.67
C GLY A 107 -3.09 -6.52 1.40
N ASN A 108 -1.78 -6.80 1.28
CA ASN A 108 -1.19 -7.51 0.15
C ASN A 108 -1.37 -6.83 -1.22
N GLY A 109 -1.71 -5.54 -1.25
CA GLY A 109 -1.83 -4.74 -2.46
C GLY A 109 -0.86 -3.58 -2.45
N TYR A 110 -1.27 -2.44 -2.99
CA TYR A 110 -0.42 -1.26 -3.10
C TYR A 110 -1.18 0.04 -2.86
N ASP A 111 -0.48 1.03 -2.33
CA ASP A 111 -1.00 2.38 -2.10
C ASP A 111 -0.46 3.32 -3.19
N LEU A 112 -1.33 3.75 -4.10
CA LEU A 112 -1.01 4.78 -5.10
C LEU A 112 -1.42 6.16 -4.58
N GLU A 113 -1.06 7.20 -5.34
CA GLU A 113 -1.42 8.58 -4.99
C GLU A 113 -2.94 8.83 -5.03
N ASN A 114 -3.62 8.23 -6.01
CA ASN A 114 -5.04 8.51 -6.29
C ASN A 114 -5.98 7.48 -5.65
N TYR A 115 -5.48 6.29 -5.32
CA TYR A 115 -6.26 5.22 -4.71
C TYR A 115 -5.33 4.18 -4.09
N SER A 116 -5.86 3.35 -3.21
CA SER A 116 -5.17 2.15 -2.74
C SER A 116 -5.95 0.91 -3.10
N TRP A 117 -5.26 -0.22 -3.17
CA TRP A 117 -5.92 -1.50 -3.30
C TRP A 117 -5.29 -2.52 -2.37
N VAL A 118 -6.12 -3.46 -1.96
CA VAL A 118 -5.76 -4.61 -1.14
C VAL A 118 -6.33 -5.85 -1.80
N GLN A 119 -5.81 -7.02 -1.47
CA GLN A 119 -6.29 -8.26 -2.05
C GLN A 119 -6.20 -9.43 -1.09
N THR A 120 -7.06 -10.39 -1.34
CA THR A 120 -6.95 -11.77 -0.87
C THR A 120 -6.69 -12.67 -2.09
N LEU A 121 -6.62 -13.98 -1.88
CA LEU A 121 -6.59 -14.93 -3.00
C LEU A 121 -7.87 -14.85 -3.86
N GLN A 122 -9.00 -14.48 -3.28
CA GLN A 122 -10.31 -14.52 -3.93
C GLN A 122 -10.71 -13.17 -4.54
N GLU A 123 -10.28 -12.08 -3.94
CA GLU A 123 -10.85 -10.75 -4.19
C GLU A 123 -9.78 -9.65 -4.21
N VAL A 124 -10.09 -8.55 -4.88
CA VAL A 124 -9.33 -7.29 -4.84
C VAL A 124 -10.29 -6.20 -4.40
N THR A 125 -9.92 -5.45 -3.36
CA THR A 125 -10.68 -4.29 -2.90
C THR A 125 -9.93 -3.02 -3.22
N VAL A 126 -10.55 -2.14 -4.01
CA VAL A 126 -10.00 -0.85 -4.45
C VAL A 126 -10.68 0.27 -3.67
N ASN A 127 -9.89 1.10 -3.01
CA ASN A 127 -10.35 2.21 -2.18
C ASN A 127 -9.90 3.53 -2.79
N VAL A 128 -10.87 4.35 -3.21
CA VAL A 128 -10.62 5.61 -3.90
C VAL A 128 -11.15 6.78 -3.07
N PRO A 129 -10.29 7.64 -2.51
CA PRO A 129 -10.71 8.87 -1.85
C PRO A 129 -11.43 9.79 -2.82
N VAL A 130 -12.56 10.36 -2.40
CA VAL A 130 -13.36 11.31 -3.19
C VAL A 130 -13.73 12.54 -2.35
N PRO A 131 -14.03 13.69 -2.99
CA PRO A 131 -14.44 14.89 -2.27
C PRO A 131 -15.63 14.63 -1.34
N SER A 132 -15.59 15.19 -0.13
CA SER A 132 -16.65 15.04 0.87
C SER A 132 -18.01 15.48 0.33
N GLY A 133 -19.04 14.66 0.57
CA GLY A 133 -20.40 14.90 0.07
C GLY A 133 -20.65 14.32 -1.33
N THR A 134 -19.74 13.50 -1.84
CA THR A 134 -19.93 12.77 -3.10
C THR A 134 -21.14 11.84 -2.99
N LYS A 135 -22.06 11.95 -3.95
CA LYS A 135 -23.28 11.14 -4.00
C LYS A 135 -23.13 10.01 -5.02
N ALA A 136 -23.82 8.89 -4.81
CA ALA A 136 -23.81 7.76 -5.74
C ALA A 136 -24.16 8.17 -7.19
N ARG A 137 -25.12 9.08 -7.36
CA ARG A 137 -25.53 9.59 -8.69
C ARG A 137 -24.43 10.34 -9.47
N SER A 138 -23.39 10.81 -8.79
CA SER A 138 -22.25 11.49 -9.40
C SER A 138 -21.08 10.54 -9.67
N VAL A 139 -21.16 9.28 -9.26
CA VAL A 139 -20.12 8.27 -9.53
C VAL A 139 -20.44 7.53 -10.82
N VAL A 140 -19.43 7.39 -11.66
CA VAL A 140 -19.45 6.54 -12.85
C VAL A 140 -18.49 5.40 -12.58
N CYS A 141 -19.03 4.21 -12.34
CA CYS A 141 -18.27 2.98 -12.15
C CYS A 141 -18.71 1.95 -13.19
N GLU A 142 -17.80 1.55 -14.08
CA GLU A 142 -18.00 0.45 -15.01
C GLU A 142 -16.98 -0.65 -14.70
N ILE A 143 -17.50 -1.82 -14.29
CA ILE A 143 -16.71 -3.01 -14.03
C ILE A 143 -16.97 -3.98 -15.18
N LYS A 144 -15.93 -4.27 -15.97
CA LYS A 144 -15.96 -5.27 -17.04
C LYS A 144 -14.99 -6.38 -16.69
N LYS A 145 -15.12 -7.52 -17.39
CA LYS A 145 -14.31 -8.73 -17.15
C LYS A 145 -12.81 -8.43 -17.01
N ASN A 146 -12.25 -7.58 -17.87
CA ASN A 146 -10.82 -7.25 -17.89
C ASN A 146 -10.56 -5.74 -17.80
N ARG A 147 -11.54 -4.91 -17.44
CA ARG A 147 -11.35 -3.46 -17.45
C ARG A 147 -12.14 -2.82 -16.31
N LEU A 148 -11.49 -1.88 -15.63
CA LEU A 148 -12.12 -1.07 -14.60
C LEU A 148 -12.10 0.38 -15.04
N LYS A 149 -13.26 1.02 -14.95
CA LYS A 149 -13.39 2.47 -15.11
C LYS A 149 -14.12 3.04 -13.91
N LEU A 150 -13.50 4.00 -13.25
CA LEU A 150 -14.07 4.73 -12.12
C LEU A 150 -13.79 6.22 -12.29
N GLY A 151 -14.81 7.06 -12.09
CA GLY A 151 -14.64 8.49 -12.02
C GLY A 151 -15.88 9.21 -11.50
N LEU A 152 -15.79 10.53 -11.45
CA LEU A 152 -16.92 11.40 -11.14
C LEU A 152 -17.51 11.94 -12.45
N LYS A 153 -18.84 12.04 -12.51
CA LYS A 153 -19.56 12.51 -13.69
C LYS A 153 -19.12 13.93 -14.05
N GLY A 154 -18.59 14.10 -15.26
CA GLY A 154 -18.09 15.38 -15.77
C GLY A 154 -16.66 15.72 -15.37
N GLN A 155 -15.92 14.77 -14.78
CA GLN A 155 -14.47 14.87 -14.54
C GLN A 155 -13.75 13.73 -15.25
N ASP A 156 -12.42 13.81 -15.34
CA ASP A 156 -11.61 12.72 -15.85
C ASP A 156 -11.73 11.47 -14.95
N PRO A 157 -11.69 10.26 -15.53
CA PRO A 157 -11.70 9.03 -14.75
C PRO A 157 -10.49 8.98 -13.81
N ILE A 158 -10.74 8.62 -12.55
CA ILE A 158 -9.68 8.37 -11.56
C ILE A 158 -8.94 7.08 -11.91
N ILE A 159 -9.69 6.08 -12.40
CA ILE A 159 -9.16 4.81 -12.89
C ILE A 159 -9.79 4.56 -14.26
N ASP A 160 -8.98 4.34 -15.29
CA ASP A 160 -9.45 3.81 -16.57
C ASP A 160 -8.35 2.96 -17.19
N GLY A 161 -8.45 1.64 -17.00
CA GLY A 161 -7.44 0.74 -17.54
C GLY A 161 -7.82 -0.73 -17.47
N GLU A 162 -6.98 -1.54 -18.12
CA GLU A 162 -7.14 -2.99 -18.17
C GLU A 162 -6.70 -3.61 -16.84
N LEU A 163 -7.54 -4.46 -16.25
CA LEU A 163 -7.20 -5.18 -15.02
C LEU A 163 -6.05 -6.16 -15.26
N TYR A 164 -5.29 -6.46 -14.22
CA TYR A 164 -4.20 -7.45 -14.28
C TYR A 164 -4.69 -8.83 -14.77
N ARG A 165 -5.85 -9.27 -14.25
CA ARG A 165 -6.54 -10.50 -14.61
C ARG A 165 -8.05 -10.31 -14.68
N SER A 166 -8.72 -11.34 -15.20
CA SER A 166 -10.16 -11.37 -15.30
C SER A 166 -10.83 -11.41 -13.93
N VAL A 167 -11.92 -10.66 -13.80
CA VAL A 167 -12.86 -10.70 -12.67
C VAL A 167 -14.19 -11.31 -13.10
N LYS A 168 -15.04 -11.67 -12.14
CA LYS A 168 -16.42 -12.07 -12.35
C LYS A 168 -17.33 -10.84 -12.18
N PRO A 169 -17.72 -10.13 -13.26
CA PRO A 169 -18.39 -8.83 -13.11
C PRO A 169 -19.71 -8.90 -12.33
N ASP A 170 -20.41 -10.04 -12.42
CA ASP A 170 -21.67 -10.28 -11.72
C ASP A 170 -21.50 -10.40 -10.19
N ASP A 171 -20.31 -10.76 -9.73
CA ASP A 171 -19.95 -10.87 -8.30
C ASP A 171 -19.21 -9.61 -7.79
N CYS A 172 -18.93 -8.65 -8.67
CA CYS A 172 -18.29 -7.39 -8.30
C CYS A 172 -19.33 -6.35 -7.88
N TYR A 173 -19.01 -5.56 -6.87
CA TYR A 173 -19.86 -4.44 -6.46
C TYR A 173 -19.02 -3.26 -5.98
N TRP A 174 -19.65 -2.09 -5.90
CA TRP A 174 -19.02 -0.90 -5.35
C TRP A 174 -19.98 -0.20 -4.40
N ASN A 175 -19.41 0.52 -3.44
CA ASN A 175 -20.16 1.31 -2.46
C ASN A 175 -19.44 2.64 -2.19
N ILE A 176 -20.14 3.56 -1.54
CA ILE A 176 -19.57 4.81 -1.05
C ILE A 176 -19.60 4.80 0.48
N GLU A 177 -18.44 4.95 1.09
CA GLU A 177 -18.26 5.05 2.53
C GLU A 177 -18.19 6.52 2.94
N ASP A 178 -19.03 6.91 3.90
CA ASP A 178 -19.09 8.25 4.49
C ASP A 178 -19.17 9.43 3.49
N GLN A 179 -19.59 9.18 2.25
CA GLN A 179 -19.58 10.18 1.16
C GLN A 179 -18.20 10.79 0.87
N LYS A 180 -17.12 10.08 1.21
CA LYS A 180 -15.73 10.54 1.08
C LYS A 180 -14.79 9.48 0.49
N MET A 181 -15.23 8.23 0.36
CA MET A 181 -14.44 7.15 -0.19
C MET A 181 -15.34 6.22 -1.02
N ILE A 182 -14.86 5.79 -2.17
CA ILE A 182 -15.49 4.74 -2.97
C ILE A 182 -14.71 3.45 -2.71
N SER A 183 -15.42 2.39 -2.31
CA SER A 183 -14.85 1.04 -2.17
C SER A 183 -15.42 0.15 -3.26
N ILE A 184 -14.54 -0.49 -4.04
CA ILE A 184 -14.91 -1.43 -5.11
C ILE A 184 -14.38 -2.80 -4.73
N LEU A 185 -15.25 -3.79 -4.66
CA LEU A 185 -14.89 -5.17 -4.48
C LEU A 185 -14.94 -5.90 -5.83
N LEU A 186 -13.80 -6.45 -6.22
CA LEU A 186 -13.60 -7.20 -7.45
C LEU A 186 -13.36 -8.67 -7.13
N THR A 187 -14.30 -9.54 -7.49
CA THR A 187 -14.13 -10.98 -7.33
C THR A 187 -13.29 -11.53 -8.48
N LYS A 188 -12.13 -12.12 -8.16
CA LYS A 188 -11.22 -12.68 -9.15
C LYS A 188 -11.87 -13.89 -9.84
N GLN A 189 -11.61 -14.03 -11.13
CA GLN A 189 -12.00 -15.24 -11.85
C GLN A 189 -11.12 -16.42 -11.44
N ASP A 190 -9.80 -16.20 -11.36
CA ASP A 190 -8.84 -17.15 -10.78
C ASP A 190 -8.59 -16.79 -9.31
N GLN A 191 -9.02 -17.68 -8.41
CA GLN A 191 -8.96 -17.49 -6.96
C GLN A 191 -7.69 -18.13 -6.34
N MET A 192 -6.69 -18.46 -7.16
CA MET A 192 -5.40 -19.00 -6.71
C MET A 192 -4.22 -18.10 -7.07
N GLU A 193 -4.46 -16.94 -7.69
CA GLU A 193 -3.40 -16.03 -8.16
C GLU A 193 -3.36 -14.71 -7.35
N TRP A 194 -2.16 -14.38 -6.86
CA TRP A 194 -1.85 -13.06 -6.30
C TRP A 194 -1.57 -12.09 -7.44
N TRP A 195 -2.26 -10.95 -7.42
CA TRP A 195 -2.10 -9.93 -8.44
C TRP A 195 -0.88 -9.08 -8.12
N LYS A 196 -0.08 -8.76 -9.15
CA LYS A 196 1.07 -7.87 -9.01
C LYS A 196 0.69 -6.40 -9.08
N CYS A 197 -0.41 -6.08 -9.77
CA CYS A 197 -0.96 -4.73 -9.85
C CYS A 197 -2.48 -4.82 -9.97
N CYS A 198 -3.19 -3.71 -9.72
CA CYS A 198 -4.63 -3.64 -9.93
C CYS A 198 -4.94 -3.45 -11.42
N VAL A 199 -4.32 -2.44 -12.02
CA VAL A 199 -4.43 -2.08 -13.44
C VAL A 199 -3.07 -2.27 -14.11
N LYS A 200 -3.06 -2.82 -15.33
CA LYS A 200 -1.84 -3.00 -16.13
C LYS A 200 -1.18 -1.65 -16.41
N GLY A 201 0.16 -1.61 -16.31
CA GLY A 201 0.95 -0.39 -16.50
C GLY A 201 1.20 0.39 -15.21
N GLU A 202 0.57 0.00 -14.10
CA GLU A 202 0.90 0.51 -12.77
C GLU A 202 2.07 -0.24 -12.13
N PRO A 203 2.69 0.31 -11.08
CA PRO A 203 3.79 -0.34 -10.39
C PRO A 203 3.41 -1.72 -9.85
N GLU A 204 4.30 -2.70 -10.03
CA GLU A 204 4.09 -4.08 -9.61
C GLU A 204 4.64 -4.33 -8.19
N ILE A 205 3.83 -5.00 -7.37
CA ILE A 205 4.24 -5.47 -6.05
C ILE A 205 4.96 -6.82 -6.12
N ASP A 206 5.81 -7.05 -5.12
CA ASP A 206 6.45 -8.33 -4.90
C ASP A 206 5.48 -9.33 -4.27
N THR A 207 4.87 -10.18 -5.10
CA THR A 207 3.96 -11.22 -4.64
C THR A 207 4.63 -12.30 -3.78
N GLN A 208 5.97 -12.35 -3.71
CA GLN A 208 6.66 -13.27 -2.80
C GLN A 208 6.60 -12.82 -1.33
N LYS A 209 6.30 -11.54 -1.09
CA LYS A 209 6.19 -10.95 0.25
C LYS A 209 4.74 -10.86 0.75
N VAL A 210 3.79 -11.41 -0.01
CA VAL A 210 2.39 -11.43 0.37
C VAL A 210 2.15 -12.42 1.49
N GLU A 211 1.44 -11.98 2.54
CA GLU A 211 1.08 -12.81 3.68
C GLU A 211 -0.36 -13.36 3.49
N PRO A 212 -0.55 -14.68 3.29
CA PRO A 212 -1.88 -15.24 3.18
C PRO A 212 -2.70 -15.05 4.46
N GLU A 213 -4.01 -14.85 4.33
CA GLU A 213 -4.96 -14.58 5.44
C GLU A 213 -4.84 -15.60 6.60
N ASN A 214 -4.62 -16.87 6.28
CA ASN A 214 -4.51 -17.96 7.27
C ASN A 214 -3.11 -18.10 7.91
N SER A 215 -2.17 -17.19 7.64
CA SER A 215 -0.79 -17.32 8.12
C SER A 215 -0.66 -17.16 9.63
N LYS A 216 -1.69 -16.64 10.30
CA LYS A 216 -1.72 -16.52 11.76
C LYS A 216 -2.35 -17.76 12.36
N LEU A 217 -1.51 -18.78 12.60
CA LEU A 217 -1.87 -19.97 13.39
C LEU A 217 -2.55 -19.62 14.73
N ALA A 218 -2.30 -18.43 15.27
CA ALA A 218 -2.91 -17.93 16.50
C ALA A 218 -4.42 -17.65 16.40
N ASP A 219 -4.94 -17.38 15.20
CA ASP A 219 -6.35 -17.05 14.97
C ASP A 219 -7.20 -18.29 14.67
N LEU A 220 -6.57 -19.46 14.49
CA LEU A 220 -7.24 -20.76 14.35
C LEU A 220 -7.66 -21.31 15.71
N ASP A 221 -8.79 -22.01 15.75
CA ASP A 221 -9.18 -22.78 16.93
C ASP A 221 -8.10 -23.84 17.27
N PRO A 222 -7.97 -24.26 18.55
CA PRO A 222 -6.88 -25.14 18.96
C PRO A 222 -6.79 -26.47 18.19
N GLU A 223 -7.91 -27.00 17.71
CA GLU A 223 -7.99 -28.28 17.00
C GLU A 223 -7.49 -28.13 15.55
N THR A 224 -7.98 -27.11 14.83
CA THR A 224 -7.53 -26.77 13.48
C THR A 224 -6.05 -26.36 13.48
N ARG A 225 -5.63 -25.56 14.47
CA ARG A 225 -4.23 -25.15 14.64
C ARG A 225 -3.29 -26.33 14.77
N SER A 226 -3.62 -27.31 15.63
CA SER A 226 -2.79 -28.51 15.82
C SER A 226 -2.66 -29.31 14.52
N THR A 227 -3.74 -29.40 13.74
CA THR A 227 -3.75 -30.10 12.46
C THR A 227 -2.87 -29.40 11.42
N VAL A 228 -2.97 -28.07 11.31
CA VAL A 228 -2.14 -27.26 10.39
C VAL A 228 -0.67 -27.29 10.81
N GLU A 229 -0.36 -27.16 12.10
CA GLU A 229 1.01 -27.29 12.62
C GLU A 229 1.61 -28.66 12.34
N LYS A 230 0.83 -29.74 12.50
CA LYS A 230 1.24 -31.11 12.14
C LYS A 230 1.53 -31.22 10.64
N MET A 231 0.65 -30.69 9.78
CA MET A 231 0.88 -30.71 8.33
C MET A 231 2.14 -29.93 7.94
N MET A 232 2.37 -28.75 8.53
CA MET A 232 3.58 -27.95 8.28
C MET A 232 4.85 -28.67 8.75
N PHE A 233 4.81 -29.32 9.92
CA PHE A 233 5.91 -30.15 10.42
C PHE A 233 6.19 -31.32 9.48
N ASP A 234 5.17 -32.08 9.10
CA ASP A 234 5.30 -33.25 8.22
C ASP A 234 5.82 -32.88 6.84
N GLN A 235 5.36 -31.75 6.28
CA GLN A 235 5.85 -31.26 4.99
C GLN A 235 7.33 -30.88 5.07
N ARG A 236 7.78 -30.26 6.17
CA ARG A 236 9.19 -29.93 6.40
C ARG A 236 10.04 -31.20 6.59
N GLN A 237 9.58 -32.15 7.39
CA GLN A 237 10.27 -33.43 7.60
C GLN A 237 10.42 -34.20 6.28
N LYS A 238 9.37 -34.29 5.47
CA LYS A 238 9.41 -34.95 4.14
C LYS A 238 10.41 -34.31 3.20
N GLN A 239 10.49 -32.98 3.14
CA GLN A 239 11.48 -32.28 2.31
C GLN A 239 12.92 -32.57 2.75
N MET A 240 13.12 -32.75 4.06
CA MET A 240 14.42 -33.09 4.64
C MET A 240 14.68 -34.61 4.69
N GLY A 241 13.78 -35.44 4.14
CA GLY A 241 13.88 -36.90 4.19
C GLY A 241 13.80 -37.49 5.61
N LEU A 242 13.31 -36.71 6.57
CA LEU A 242 13.17 -37.09 7.97
C LEU A 242 11.77 -37.67 8.27
N PRO A 243 11.60 -38.44 9.36
CA PRO A 243 10.34 -39.07 9.72
C PRO A 243 9.23 -38.05 10.02
N THR A 244 8.01 -38.29 9.54
CA THR A 244 6.84 -37.46 9.85
C THR A 244 6.39 -37.65 11.30
N SER A 245 5.51 -36.78 11.80
CA SER A 245 4.96 -36.82 13.15
C SER A 245 4.37 -38.20 13.50
N ASP A 246 3.64 -38.83 12.57
CA ASP A 246 3.09 -40.17 12.76
C ASP A 246 4.18 -41.26 12.83
N GLU A 247 5.26 -41.09 12.06
CA GLU A 247 6.39 -42.01 12.02
C GLU A 247 7.19 -41.91 13.32
N LEU A 248 7.38 -40.69 13.82
CA LEU A 248 8.05 -40.39 15.07
C LEU A 248 7.27 -40.97 16.26
N GLN A 249 5.94 -40.79 16.27
CA GLN A 249 5.07 -41.40 17.29
C GLN A 249 5.15 -42.93 17.26
N LYS A 250 5.11 -43.54 16.07
CA LYS A 250 5.29 -45.00 15.94
C LYS A 250 6.65 -45.45 16.46
N GLN A 251 7.72 -44.74 16.11
CA GLN A 251 9.08 -45.04 16.60
C GLN A 251 9.18 -44.91 18.12
N ASP A 252 8.58 -43.89 18.72
CA ASP A 252 8.57 -43.71 20.17
C ASP A 252 7.77 -44.80 20.90
N ILE A 253 6.60 -45.17 20.36
CA ILE A 253 5.78 -46.27 20.89
C ILE A 253 6.57 -47.58 20.82
N LEU A 254 7.19 -47.87 19.67
CA LEU A 254 7.97 -49.06 19.47
C LEU A 254 9.20 -49.09 20.40
N LYS A 255 9.90 -47.97 20.55
CA LYS A 255 11.07 -47.85 21.45
C LYS A 255 10.67 -48.04 22.91
N LYS A 256 9.53 -47.49 23.32
CA LYS A 256 8.99 -47.69 24.67
C LYS A 256 8.61 -49.15 24.88
N PHE A 257 7.98 -49.78 23.89
CA PHE A 257 7.64 -51.21 23.93
C PHE A 257 8.88 -52.11 24.01
N MET A 258 9.90 -51.86 23.20
CA MET A 258 11.20 -52.56 23.26
C MET A 258 11.89 -52.43 24.63
N SER A 259 11.83 -51.23 25.24
CA SER A 259 12.43 -50.99 26.56
C SER A 259 11.70 -51.71 27.70
N GLN A 260 10.39 -51.92 27.56
CA GLN A 260 9.55 -52.59 28.56
C GLN A 260 9.54 -54.11 28.37
N HIS A 261 9.91 -54.59 27.18
CA HIS A 261 10.01 -56.01 26.85
C HIS A 261 11.39 -56.35 26.29
N PRO A 262 12.48 -56.25 27.10
CA PRO A 262 13.84 -56.55 26.65
C PRO A 262 14.07 -58.03 26.30
N GLU A 263 13.12 -58.92 26.61
CA GLU A 263 13.14 -60.33 26.20
C GLU A 263 12.57 -60.59 24.79
N MET A 264 11.90 -59.61 24.16
CA MET A 264 11.42 -59.74 22.79
C MET A 264 12.49 -59.30 21.77
N ASP A 265 12.84 -60.21 20.86
CA ASP A 265 13.77 -59.94 19.76
C ASP A 265 13.03 -59.38 18.52
N PHE A 266 13.30 -58.12 18.21
CA PHE A 266 12.70 -57.40 17.07
C PHE A 266 13.56 -57.43 15.81
N SER A 267 14.68 -58.15 15.80
CA SER A 267 15.61 -58.18 14.67
C SER A 267 15.02 -58.77 13.37
N ASN A 268 13.93 -59.56 13.49
CA ASN A 268 13.18 -60.12 12.35
C ASN A 268 11.81 -59.45 12.08
N ALA A 269 11.47 -58.36 12.78
CA ALA A 269 10.19 -57.69 12.59
C ALA A 269 10.19 -56.83 11.31
N LYS A 270 9.27 -57.11 10.37
CA LYS A 270 9.00 -56.22 9.24
C LYS A 270 8.16 -55.03 9.74
N ILE A 271 8.83 -53.92 10.00
CA ILE A 271 8.20 -52.64 10.32
C ILE A 271 8.02 -51.92 8.99
N ASN A 272 6.79 -51.99 8.44
CA ASN A 272 6.37 -51.21 7.27
C ASN A 272 5.52 -50.03 7.71
#